data_AF-A0A397S7X1-F1
#
_entry.id   AF-A0A397S7X1-F1
#
_cell.length_a   1.000
_cell.length_b   1.000
_cell.length_c   1.000
_cell.angle_alpha   90.00
_cell.angle_beta   90.00
_cell.angle_gamma   90.00
#
_symmetry.space_group_name_H-M   'P 1'
#
loop_
_entity.id
_entity.type
_entity.pdbx_description
1 polymer ?
#
loop_
_entity_poly.entity_id
_entity_poly.type
_entity_poly.pdbx_seq_one_letter_code
_entity_poly.pdbx_strand_id
1 'polypeptide(L)'
;MKQKFYSCCHLLTTFSIVNAIPHQLNKRATTFMTCPGDATTITATITPDPPVAGGTEQVTTTGTLTTPAPAGSVIGFGFTDTAGNLIGTPIVMDLCSTVTCPATDINAMLSITLPADLPASFIFVITIVDPATNNTLGCTAAAVGA
;
A
#
# COMPACT_ATOMS: atom_id res chain seq x y z
N MET A 1 8.31 -13.76 74.83
CA MET A 1 7.18 -14.63 74.40
C MET A 1 6.74 -14.14 73.03
N LYS A 2 7.05 -14.87 71.94
CA LYS A 2 6.08 -15.61 71.08
C LYS A 2 4.83 -14.75 70.79
N GLN A 3 4.52 -14.40 69.55
CA GLN A 3 4.06 -15.34 68.52
C GLN A 3 3.89 -14.61 67.17
N LYS A 4 4.44 -15.18 66.09
CA LYS A 4 4.23 -14.72 64.70
C LYS A 4 2.79 -15.05 64.29
N PHE A 5 1.99 -14.04 63.98
CA PHE A 5 0.64 -14.23 63.43
C PHE A 5 0.71 -14.29 61.90
N TYR A 6 0.74 -15.51 61.38
CA TYR A 6 0.22 -15.82 60.06
C TYR A 6 -1.30 -15.93 60.19
N SER A 7 -2.05 -15.02 59.57
CA SER A 7 -3.49 -15.20 59.30
C SER A 7 -3.81 -14.34 58.09
N CYS A 8 -3.73 -14.92 56.89
CA CYS A 8 -4.93 -15.45 56.23
C CYS A 8 -6.00 -14.38 56.08
N CYS A 9 -5.76 -13.39 55.23
CA CYS A 9 -6.84 -12.66 54.60
C CYS A 9 -6.43 -12.23 53.20
N HIS A 10 -7.08 -12.87 52.23
CA HIS A 10 -7.66 -12.23 51.05
C HIS A 10 -6.64 -11.62 50.08
N LEU A 11 -6.24 -12.41 49.07
CA LEU A 11 -6.84 -12.22 47.75
C LEU A 11 -6.97 -10.74 47.41
N LEU A 12 -5.98 -10.18 46.71
CA LEU A 12 -6.25 -9.29 45.59
C LEU A 12 -4.99 -9.24 44.71
N THR A 13 -4.75 -10.37 44.06
CA THR A 13 -4.14 -10.45 42.74
C THR A 13 -4.95 -9.57 41.79
N THR A 14 -4.75 -8.27 41.85
CA THR A 14 -5.11 -7.38 40.74
C THR A 14 -3.84 -7.20 39.92
N PHE A 15 -3.50 -8.28 39.21
CA PHE A 15 -2.86 -8.17 37.91
C PHE A 15 -3.70 -7.18 37.10
N SER A 16 -3.38 -5.89 37.21
CA SER A 16 -3.75 -4.91 36.20
C SER A 16 -2.80 -5.14 35.02
N ILE A 17 -2.87 -6.33 34.44
CA ILE A 17 -2.80 -6.41 32.99
C ILE A 17 -4.03 -5.64 32.58
N VAL A 18 -3.81 -4.36 32.27
CA VAL A 18 -4.64 -3.69 31.28
C VAL A 18 -4.61 -4.67 30.12
N ASN A 19 -5.66 -5.48 30.03
CA ASN A 19 -6.08 -6.10 28.80
C ASN A 19 -6.38 -4.89 27.92
N ALA A 20 -5.33 -4.31 27.34
CA ALA A 20 -5.46 -3.62 26.09
C ALA A 20 -5.98 -4.73 25.19
N ILE A 21 -7.32 -4.78 25.15
CA ILE A 21 -8.11 -5.50 24.19
C ILE A 21 -7.27 -5.41 22.93
N PRO A 22 -6.77 -6.52 22.37
CA PRO A 22 -6.29 -6.44 21.01
C PRO A 22 -7.57 -6.09 20.26
N HIS A 23 -7.80 -4.79 20.08
CA HIS A 23 -8.52 -4.32 18.93
C HIS A 23 -7.81 -5.06 17.84
N GLN A 24 -8.47 -6.11 17.38
CA GLN A 24 -8.12 -6.79 16.17
C GLN A 24 -8.30 -5.68 15.14
N LEU A 25 -7.26 -4.85 15.02
CA LEU A 25 -6.89 -4.14 13.82
C LEU A 25 -6.85 -5.28 12.83
N ASN A 26 -8.01 -5.52 12.22
CA ASN A 26 -8.15 -6.31 11.04
C ASN A 26 -7.26 -5.57 10.05
N LYS A 27 -5.98 -5.92 10.07
CA LYS A 27 -4.94 -5.38 9.21
C LYS A 27 -5.33 -5.93 7.85
N ARG A 28 -6.29 -5.27 7.22
CA ARG A 28 -6.80 -5.64 5.91
C ARG A 28 -5.63 -5.46 4.97
N ALA A 29 -5.09 -6.58 4.53
CA ALA A 29 -4.04 -6.57 3.54
C ALA A 29 -4.58 -5.84 2.30
N THR A 30 -3.86 -4.82 1.85
CA THR A 30 -4.25 -4.08 0.65
C THR A 30 -4.22 -5.05 -0.53
N THR A 31 -5.39 -5.34 -1.09
CA THR A 31 -5.53 -6.29 -2.19
C THR A 31 -5.62 -5.54 -3.50
N PHE A 32 -4.61 -5.71 -4.34
CA PHE A 32 -4.56 -5.14 -5.67
C PHE A 32 -5.32 -6.03 -6.68
N MET A 33 -6.10 -5.38 -7.53
CA MET A 33 -6.96 -5.96 -8.55
C MET A 33 -6.68 -5.34 -9.91
N THR A 34 -7.18 -6.02 -10.94
CA THR A 34 -7.10 -5.61 -12.34
C THR A 34 -7.77 -4.25 -12.55
N CYS A 35 -7.11 -3.34 -13.29
CA CYS A 35 -7.79 -2.15 -13.77
C CYS A 35 -8.74 -2.49 -14.92
N PRO A 36 -9.80 -1.69 -15.15
CA PRO A 36 -10.58 -1.78 -16.37
C PRO A 36 -9.75 -1.33 -17.59
N GLY A 37 -9.85 -2.06 -18.71
CA GLY A 37 -9.19 -1.74 -19.99
C GLY A 37 -8.31 -2.88 -20.52
N ASP A 38 -7.53 -2.57 -21.57
CA ASP A 38 -6.67 -3.55 -22.28
C ASP A 38 -5.22 -3.62 -21.75
N ALA A 39 -4.89 -2.82 -20.74
CA ALA A 39 -3.55 -2.80 -20.16
C ALA A 39 -3.23 -4.12 -19.44
N THR A 40 -1.97 -4.54 -19.47
CA THR A 40 -1.55 -5.76 -18.78
C THR A 40 -1.77 -5.62 -17.28
N THR A 41 -2.37 -6.63 -16.65
CA THR A 41 -2.51 -6.63 -15.19
C THR A 41 -1.16 -6.88 -14.55
N ILE A 42 -0.78 -5.97 -13.66
CA ILE A 42 0.41 -6.11 -12.80
C ILE A 42 -0.02 -6.34 -11.35
N THR A 43 0.90 -6.80 -10.53
CA THR A 43 0.71 -6.99 -9.10
C THR A 43 1.50 -5.96 -8.32
N ALA A 44 0.98 -5.53 -7.17
CA ALA A 44 1.70 -4.64 -6.29
C ALA A 44 1.53 -5.04 -4.82
N THR A 45 2.51 -4.64 -4.00
CA THR A 45 2.44 -4.64 -2.55
C THR A 45 2.87 -3.28 -2.02
N ILE A 46 2.36 -2.90 -0.85
CA ILE A 46 2.68 -1.63 -0.18
C ILE A 46 3.15 -1.90 1.25
N THR A 47 4.06 -1.08 1.77
CA THR A 47 4.57 -1.18 3.15
C THR A 47 4.91 0.20 3.71
N PRO A 48 4.39 0.58 4.91
CA PRO A 48 3.40 -0.15 5.72
C PRO A 48 2.03 -0.44 5.05
N ASP A 49 1.33 -1.42 5.59
CA ASP A 49 -0.03 -1.81 5.18
C ASP A 49 -0.89 -1.93 6.45
N PRO A 50 -2.02 -1.22 6.61
CA PRO A 50 -2.56 -0.24 5.67
C PRO A 50 -1.63 0.97 5.49
N PRO A 51 -1.64 1.60 4.30
CA PRO A 51 -0.83 2.79 4.04
C PRO A 51 -1.26 3.98 4.92
N VAL A 52 -0.31 4.86 5.22
CA VAL A 52 -0.51 6.03 6.09
C VAL A 52 -0.50 7.31 5.25
N ALA A 53 -1.59 8.08 5.30
CA ALA A 53 -1.68 9.38 4.64
C ALA A 53 -0.54 10.31 5.09
N GLY A 54 0.11 10.99 4.14
CA GLY A 54 1.30 11.82 4.42
C GLY A 54 2.57 11.04 4.76
N GLY A 55 2.49 9.71 4.86
CA GLY A 55 3.61 8.82 5.14
C GLY A 55 4.41 8.47 3.88
N THR A 56 5.65 8.03 4.10
CA THR A 56 6.47 7.42 3.05
C THR A 56 6.22 5.93 3.03
N GLU A 57 5.80 5.44 1.87
CA GLU A 57 5.43 4.06 1.60
C GLU A 57 6.38 3.43 0.60
N GLN A 58 6.72 2.17 0.81
CA GLN A 58 7.42 1.37 -0.18
C GLN A 58 6.40 0.59 -1.00
N VAL A 59 6.42 0.79 -2.32
CA VAL A 59 5.57 0.07 -3.27
C VAL A 59 6.44 -0.85 -4.11
N THR A 60 6.16 -2.14 -4.06
CA THR A 60 6.79 -3.13 -4.94
C THR A 60 5.80 -3.51 -6.03
N THR A 61 6.16 -3.28 -7.28
CA THR A 61 5.34 -3.60 -8.46
C THR A 61 6.03 -4.72 -9.24
N THR A 62 5.28 -5.77 -9.56
CA THR A 62 5.77 -6.93 -10.31
C THR A 62 4.78 -7.33 -11.40
N GLY A 63 5.27 -7.97 -12.46
CA GLY A 63 4.43 -8.52 -13.51
C GLY A 63 5.17 -8.65 -14.83
N THR A 64 4.54 -9.27 -15.83
CA THR A 64 5.09 -9.43 -17.17
C THR A 64 4.18 -8.68 -18.15
N LEU A 65 4.67 -7.60 -18.74
CA LEU A 65 3.94 -6.76 -19.69
C LEU A 65 3.78 -7.48 -21.04
N THR A 66 2.64 -7.27 -21.71
CA THR A 66 2.44 -7.78 -23.08
C THR A 66 3.28 -7.01 -24.10
N THR A 67 3.44 -5.71 -23.88
CA THR A 67 4.31 -4.83 -24.68
C THR A 67 5.46 -4.36 -23.79
N PRO A 68 6.73 -4.53 -24.19
CA PRO A 68 7.87 -4.09 -23.38
C PRO A 68 7.80 -2.58 -23.11
N ALA A 69 8.11 -2.18 -21.89
CA ALA A 69 8.27 -0.78 -21.51
C ALA A 69 9.54 -0.22 -22.16
N PRO A 70 9.46 0.72 -23.13
CA PRO A 70 10.64 1.31 -23.76
C PRO A 70 11.42 2.23 -22.79
N ALA A 71 12.61 2.65 -23.22
CA ALA A 71 13.37 3.67 -22.48
C ALA A 71 12.55 4.96 -22.32
N GLY A 72 12.55 5.52 -21.10
CA GLY A 72 11.74 6.69 -20.76
C GLY A 72 10.32 6.36 -20.30
N SER A 73 9.95 5.08 -20.19
CA SER A 73 8.69 4.68 -19.56
C SER A 73 8.61 5.16 -18.12
N VAL A 74 7.41 5.53 -17.69
CA VAL A 74 7.15 6.04 -16.34
C VAL A 74 6.19 5.13 -15.60
N ILE A 75 6.26 5.16 -14.28
CA ILE A 75 5.28 4.57 -13.38
C ILE A 75 4.56 5.67 -12.61
N GLY A 76 3.22 5.63 -12.67
CA GLY A 76 2.32 6.61 -12.09
C GLY A 76 1.52 6.01 -10.93
N PHE A 77 1.40 6.78 -9.85
CA PHE A 77 0.66 6.46 -8.65
C PHE A 77 -0.47 7.50 -8.48
N GLY A 78 -1.70 7.08 -8.74
CA GLY A 78 -2.89 7.91 -8.66
C GLY A 78 -3.79 7.49 -7.50
N PHE A 79 -4.51 8.44 -6.95
CA PHE A 79 -5.45 8.22 -5.85
C PHE A 79 -6.81 8.75 -6.28
N THR A 80 -7.88 7.98 -6.11
CA THR A 80 -9.23 8.47 -6.40
C THR A 80 -10.16 8.20 -5.23
N ASP A 81 -11.24 8.97 -5.13
CA ASP A 81 -12.34 8.62 -4.23
C ASP A 81 -13.10 7.39 -4.76
N THR A 82 -14.10 6.95 -4.01
CA THR A 82 -14.95 5.80 -4.39
C THR A 82 -15.87 6.10 -5.59
N ALA A 83 -16.02 7.36 -5.99
CA ALA A 83 -16.73 7.79 -7.18
C ALA A 83 -15.81 7.92 -8.41
N GLY A 84 -14.50 7.71 -8.26
CA GLY A 84 -13.50 7.80 -9.32
C GLY A 84 -12.93 9.20 -9.55
N ASN A 85 -13.22 10.17 -8.68
CA ASN A 85 -12.63 11.51 -8.79
C ASN A 85 -11.18 11.48 -8.29
N LEU A 86 -10.27 12.10 -9.03
CA LEU A 86 -8.86 12.17 -8.67
C LEU A 86 -8.65 13.00 -7.40
N ILE A 87 -7.88 12.45 -6.47
CA ILE A 87 -7.45 13.07 -5.22
C ILE A 87 -6.00 13.52 -5.41
N GLY A 88 -5.78 14.84 -5.42
CA GLY A 88 -4.46 15.43 -5.61
C GLY A 88 -3.86 15.19 -7.01
N THR A 89 -2.55 15.36 -7.11
CA THR A 89 -1.79 15.13 -8.35
C THR A 89 -1.15 13.74 -8.30
N PRO A 90 -1.20 12.95 -9.40
CA PRO A 90 -0.52 11.66 -9.45
C PRO A 90 0.98 11.82 -9.26
N ILE A 91 1.59 10.89 -8.54
CA ILE A 91 3.05 10.84 -8.38
C ILE A 91 3.59 10.06 -9.58
N VAL A 92 4.51 10.66 -10.33
CA VAL A 92 5.10 10.04 -11.52
C VAL A 92 6.60 9.90 -11.32
N MET A 93 7.11 8.71 -11.59
CA MET A 93 8.54 8.37 -11.45
C MET A 93 9.05 7.68 -12.71
N ASP A 94 10.35 7.82 -12.97
CA ASP A 94 11.00 7.08 -14.05
C ASP A 94 11.09 5.59 -13.69
N LEU A 95 10.40 4.74 -14.45
CA LEU A 95 10.42 3.29 -14.25
C LEU A 95 11.81 2.73 -14.58
N CYS A 96 12.46 3.26 -15.62
CA CYS A 96 13.74 2.79 -16.13
C CYS A 96 14.92 3.11 -15.20
N SER A 97 14.70 3.92 -14.16
CA SER A 97 15.66 4.11 -13.07
C SER A 97 15.79 2.89 -12.16
N THR A 98 14.75 2.04 -12.11
CA THR A 98 14.66 0.89 -11.20
C THR A 98 14.74 -0.44 -11.93
N VAL A 99 14.30 -0.49 -13.19
CA VAL A 99 14.40 -1.67 -14.05
C VAL A 99 15.17 -1.36 -15.33
N THR A 100 15.87 -2.34 -15.89
CA THR A 100 16.59 -2.17 -17.16
C THR A 100 15.61 -2.14 -18.33
N CYS A 101 15.42 -0.95 -18.92
CA CYS A 101 14.61 -0.80 -20.12
C CYS A 101 15.39 -1.15 -21.41
N PRO A 102 14.75 -1.73 -22.45
CA PRO A 102 13.33 -2.09 -22.49
C PRO A 102 12.99 -3.30 -21.61
N ALA A 103 11.91 -3.21 -20.85
CA ALA A 103 11.56 -4.20 -19.83
C ALA A 103 10.21 -4.86 -20.13
N THR A 104 10.21 -6.18 -20.25
CA THR A 104 8.97 -6.98 -20.28
C THR A 104 8.60 -7.43 -18.87
N ASP A 105 9.59 -7.91 -18.12
CA ASP A 105 9.42 -8.32 -16.73
C ASP A 105 9.71 -7.13 -15.80
N ILE A 106 8.70 -6.78 -15.00
CA ILE A 106 8.75 -5.70 -14.04
C ILE A 106 9.01 -6.29 -12.66
N ASN A 107 10.01 -5.72 -11.99
CA ASN A 107 10.26 -5.88 -10.56
C ASN A 107 10.82 -4.54 -10.06
N ALA A 108 9.91 -3.61 -9.78
CA ALA A 108 10.25 -2.26 -9.38
C ALA A 108 9.89 -2.05 -7.90
N MET A 109 10.82 -1.54 -7.11
CA MET A 109 10.60 -1.16 -5.72
C MET A 109 10.85 0.33 -5.56
N LEU A 110 9.81 1.08 -5.22
CA LEU A 110 9.81 2.54 -5.21
C LEU A 110 9.32 3.07 -3.87
N SER A 111 9.89 4.18 -3.43
CA SER A 111 9.43 4.91 -2.24
C SER A 111 8.63 6.13 -2.67
N ILE A 112 7.38 6.22 -2.23
CA ILE A 112 6.47 7.32 -2.53
C ILE A 112 5.97 7.95 -1.24
N THR A 113 5.73 9.26 -1.25
CA THR A 113 5.05 9.93 -0.13
C THR A 113 3.60 10.14 -0.50
N LEU A 114 2.68 9.56 0.28
CA LEU A 114 1.25 9.68 0.01
C LEU A 114 0.74 11.09 0.32
N PRO A 115 -0.29 11.58 -0.40
CA PRO A 115 -0.95 12.82 -0.03
C PRO A 115 -1.46 12.79 1.42
N ALA A 116 -1.30 13.90 2.15
CA ALA A 116 -1.71 14.00 3.55
C ALA A 116 -3.23 14.11 3.73
N ASP A 117 -3.93 14.49 2.66
CA ASP A 117 -5.37 14.70 2.57
C ASP A 117 -6.13 13.47 2.04
N LEU A 118 -5.50 12.29 2.00
CA LEU A 118 -6.19 11.06 1.64
C LEU A 118 -7.33 10.76 2.63
N PRO A 119 -8.55 10.50 2.14
CA PRO A 119 -9.68 10.13 2.98
C PRO A 119 -9.48 8.74 3.60
N ALA A 120 -10.34 8.39 4.56
CA ALA A 120 -10.31 7.07 5.21
C ALA A 120 -10.52 5.90 4.24
N SER A 121 -11.22 6.13 3.12
CA SER A 121 -11.37 5.16 2.03
C SER A 121 -11.11 5.79 0.67
N PHE A 122 -10.25 5.15 -0.11
CA PHE A 122 -9.85 5.60 -1.44
C PHE A 122 -9.45 4.42 -2.32
N ILE A 123 -9.31 4.66 -3.63
CA ILE A 123 -8.75 3.71 -4.58
C ILE A 123 -7.33 4.17 -4.91
N PHE A 124 -6.37 3.27 -4.73
CA PHE A 124 -4.99 3.48 -5.12
C PHE A 124 -4.72 2.81 -6.46
N VAL A 125 -4.32 3.58 -7.48
CA VAL A 125 -4.08 3.11 -8.84
C VAL A 125 -2.61 3.23 -9.18
N ILE A 126 -2.03 2.17 -9.74
CA ILE A 126 -0.66 2.11 -10.23
C ILE A 126 -0.71 1.82 -11.72
N THR A 127 -0.02 2.64 -12.52
CA THR A 127 0.04 2.51 -13.99
C THR A 127 1.47 2.57 -14.48
N ILE A 128 1.79 1.80 -15.51
CA ILE A 128 3.03 1.93 -16.28
C ILE A 128 2.65 2.51 -17.64
N VAL A 129 3.27 3.60 -18.03
CA VAL A 129 2.93 4.36 -19.23
C VAL A 129 4.16 4.57 -20.08
N ASP A 130 4.02 4.39 -21.38
CA ASP A 130 4.95 4.91 -22.38
C ASP A 130 4.54 6.35 -22.72
N PRO A 131 5.27 7.38 -22.25
CA PRO A 131 4.91 8.77 -22.48
C PRO A 131 5.06 9.19 -23.95
N ALA A 132 5.84 8.47 -24.77
CA ALA A 132 6.02 8.81 -26.18
C ALA A 132 4.76 8.49 -27.00
N THR A 133 4.05 7.41 -26.65
CA THR A 133 2.81 6.97 -27.32
C THR A 133 1.55 7.26 -26.51
N ASN A 134 1.70 7.70 -25.26
CA ASN A 134 0.62 7.87 -24.29
C ASN A 134 -0.19 6.57 -24.08
N ASN A 135 0.50 5.43 -24.14
CA ASN A 135 -0.11 4.11 -23.98
C ASN A 135 0.12 3.56 -22.56
N THR A 136 -0.93 3.03 -21.94
CA THR A 136 -0.83 2.32 -20.65
C THR A 136 -0.43 0.87 -20.89
N LEU A 137 0.78 0.52 -20.48
CA LEU A 137 1.36 -0.81 -20.68
C LEU A 137 0.93 -1.78 -19.58
N GLY A 138 0.83 -1.29 -18.34
CA GLY A 138 0.45 -2.09 -17.18
C GLY A 138 -0.41 -1.32 -16.19
N CYS A 139 -1.32 -2.00 -15.50
CA CYS A 139 -2.17 -1.35 -14.50
C CYS A 139 -2.60 -2.30 -13.37
N THR A 140 -2.70 -1.75 -12.16
CA THR A 140 -3.32 -2.41 -10.99
C THR A 140 -3.93 -1.38 -10.06
N ALA A 141 -4.97 -1.74 -9.32
CA ALA A 141 -5.65 -0.83 -8.40
C ALA A 141 -6.05 -1.53 -7.10
N ALA A 142 -6.11 -0.84 -5.98
CA ALA A 142 -6.56 -1.40 -4.71
C ALA A 142 -7.54 -0.46 -4.00
N ALA A 143 -8.59 -1.02 -3.41
CA ALA A 143 -9.45 -0.30 -2.48
C ALA A 143 -8.81 -0.32 -1.09
N VAL A 144 -8.50 0.85 -0.55
CA VAL A 144 -7.91 1.03 0.79
C VAL A 144 -9.00 1.51 1.73
N GLY A 145 -9.06 0.94 2.95
CA GLY A 145 -10.01 1.35 3.99
C GLY A 145 -11.46 0.89 3.78
N ALA A 146 -11.70 -0.04 2.84
CA ALA A 146 -13.00 -0.69 2.59
C ALA A 146 -13.22 -1.92 3.47
#